data_AF-A0A191HSR5-F1
#
_entry.id   AF-A0A191HSR5-F1
#
_cell.length_a   1.000
_cell.length_b   1.000
_cell.length_c   1.000
_cell.angle_alpha   90.00
_cell.angle_beta   90.00
_cell.angle_gamma   90.00
#
_symmetry.space_group_name_H-M   'P 1'
#
loop_
_entity.id
_entity.type
_entity.pdbx_description
1 polymer ?
#
loop_
_entity_poly.entity_id
_entity_poly.type
_entity_poly.pdbx_seq_one_letter_code
_entity_poly.pdbx_strand_id
1 'polypeptide(L)'
;MDLGIKEPTLYRFPGGSNTGYLKDNVFAEVKLALKENKFTYVDWNVDSGDAKRSNVSAEEIKNNIINQSKTKNTISILMHDANSKETTINALPAVISGLKELGFQFLVIPDGVSGPEFRT
;
A
#
# COMPACT_ATOMS: atom_id res chain seq x y z
N MET A 1 -0.14 -22.45 19.72
CA MET A 1 -1.23 -22.58 18.74
C MET A 1 -0.63 -22.18 17.41
N ASP A 2 -0.35 -23.15 16.54
CA ASP A 2 0.01 -22.87 15.15
C ASP A 2 -1.29 -22.42 14.46
N LEU A 3 -1.34 -21.15 14.04
CA LEU A 3 -2.52 -20.59 13.39
C LEU A 3 -2.64 -21.07 11.93
N GLY A 4 -1.69 -21.87 11.42
CA GLY A 4 -1.63 -22.27 10.02
C GLY A 4 -1.37 -21.10 9.08
N ILE A 5 -0.91 -19.97 9.62
CA ILE A 5 -0.64 -18.74 8.87
C ILE A 5 0.79 -18.84 8.37
N LYS A 6 0.94 -18.72 7.06
CA LYS A 6 2.24 -18.58 6.42
C LYS A 6 2.97 -17.37 7.00
N GLU A 7 4.23 -17.58 7.39
CA GLU A 7 5.10 -16.51 7.88
C GLU A 7 5.15 -15.34 6.87
N PRO A 8 4.88 -14.09 7.29
CA PRO A 8 4.92 -12.95 6.38
C PRO A 8 6.33 -12.71 5.85
N THR A 9 6.44 -12.40 4.56
CA THR A 9 7.71 -12.02 3.91
C THR A 9 7.66 -10.60 3.33
N LEU A 10 6.57 -9.87 3.56
CA LEU A 10 6.37 -8.52 3.07
C LEU A 10 6.47 -7.54 4.23
N TYR A 11 7.14 -6.41 3.97
CA TYR A 11 7.26 -5.32 4.93
C TYR A 11 6.80 -4.01 4.30
N ARG A 12 6.24 -3.09 5.10
CA ARG A 12 5.99 -1.71 4.68
C ARG A 12 6.48 -0.79 5.78
N PHE A 13 7.37 0.14 5.43
CA PHE A 13 7.85 1.13 6.38
C PHE A 13 6.68 1.99 6.89
N PRO A 14 6.59 2.25 8.20
CA PRO A 14 5.60 3.19 8.72
C PRO A 14 5.73 4.55 8.04
N GLY A 15 4.64 5.00 7.40
CA GLY A 15 4.61 6.25 6.63
C GLY A 15 5.32 6.21 5.27
N GLY A 16 5.91 5.07 4.88
CA GLY A 16 6.67 4.89 3.63
C GLY A 16 8.18 5.02 3.83
N SER A 17 8.95 4.49 2.87
CA SER A 17 10.41 4.51 2.96
C SER A 17 11.02 5.92 2.95
N ASN A 18 10.32 6.93 2.42
CA ASN A 18 10.80 8.30 2.21
C ASN A 18 10.32 9.35 3.24
N THR A 19 9.85 8.94 4.41
CA THR A 19 9.34 9.86 5.46
C THR A 19 10.38 10.82 6.04
N GLY A 20 11.68 10.53 5.85
CA GLY A 20 12.76 11.25 6.53
C GLY A 20 12.91 10.91 8.01
N TYR A 21 12.08 9.99 8.56
CA TYR A 21 12.21 9.53 9.95
C TYR A 21 13.48 8.72 10.18
N LEU A 22 13.95 8.00 9.15
CA LEU A 22 15.20 7.26 9.18
C LEU A 22 16.29 8.05 8.45
N LYS A 23 17.39 8.31 9.17
CA LYS A 23 18.65 8.76 8.55
C LYS A 23 19.10 7.73 7.51
N ASP A 24 19.81 8.19 6.48
CA ASP A 24 20.18 7.34 5.34
C ASP A 24 20.99 6.10 5.74
N ASN A 25 21.92 6.23 6.68
CA ASN A 25 22.69 5.09 7.19
C ASN A 25 21.81 4.07 7.92
N VAL A 26 20.85 4.55 8.72
CA VAL A 26 19.91 3.67 9.44
C VAL A 26 18.95 3.01 8.46
N PHE A 27 18.47 3.72 7.45
CA PHE A 27 17.65 3.13 6.39
C PHE A 27 18.39 2.01 5.65
N ALA A 28 19.67 2.21 5.34
CA ALA A 28 20.51 1.20 4.70
C ALA A 28 20.69 -0.05 5.59
N GLU A 29 20.94 0.14 6.90
CA GLU A 29 21.04 -0.94 7.88
C GLU A 29 19.74 -1.74 7.98
N VAL A 30 18.59 -1.06 8.06
CA VAL A 30 17.27 -1.73 8.11
C VAL A 30 16.97 -2.46 6.81
N LYS A 31 17.28 -1.85 5.65
CA LYS A 31 17.10 -2.50 4.34
C LYS A 31 17.96 -3.77 4.23
N LEU A 32 19.18 -3.75 4.74
CA LEU A 32 20.04 -4.93 4.81
C LEU A 32 19.44 -6.01 5.72
N ALA A 33 19.00 -5.63 6.92
CA ALA A 33 18.38 -6.55 7.87
C ALA A 33 17.11 -7.21 7.29
N LEU A 34 16.25 -6.45 6.61
CA LEU A 34 15.08 -7.01 5.92
C LEU A 34 15.50 -8.05 4.87
N LYS A 35 16.50 -7.74 4.05
CA LYS A 35 17.01 -8.66 3.02
C LYS A 35 17.58 -9.94 3.62
N GLU A 36 18.40 -9.84 4.68
CA GLU A 36 18.98 -11.00 5.37
C GLU A 36 17.92 -11.91 5.98
N ASN A 37 16.80 -11.32 6.42
CA ASN A 37 15.64 -12.03 6.95
C ASN A 37 14.60 -12.38 5.88
N LYS A 38 14.94 -12.28 4.59
CA LYS A 38 14.08 -12.65 3.44
C LYS A 38 12.77 -11.85 3.35
N PHE A 39 12.76 -10.62 3.87
CA PHE A 39 11.67 -9.68 3.66
C PHE A 39 11.89 -8.84 2.40
N THR A 40 10.81 -8.61 1.67
CA THR A 40 10.72 -7.61 0.60
C THR A 40 9.87 -6.46 1.10
N TYR A 41 10.40 -5.22 1.08
CA TYR A 41 9.56 -4.07 1.39
C TYR A 41 8.84 -3.55 0.16
N VAL A 42 7.63 -3.03 0.35
CA VAL A 42 6.80 -2.47 -0.72
C VAL A 42 6.09 -1.22 -0.23
N ASP A 43 6.32 -0.10 -0.94
CA ASP A 43 5.59 1.15 -0.77
C ASP A 43 4.28 1.11 -1.62
N TRP A 44 3.88 2.24 -2.21
CA TRP A 44 2.69 2.38 -3.04
C TRP A 44 2.95 3.38 -4.18
N ASN A 45 2.11 3.38 -5.21
CA ASN A 45 2.17 4.37 -6.30
C ASN A 45 0.79 5.00 -6.62
N VAL A 46 -0.22 4.65 -5.82
CA VAL A 46 -1.53 5.27 -5.75
C VAL A 46 -1.86 5.47 -4.27
N ASP A 47 -2.13 6.71 -3.88
CA ASP A 47 -2.55 7.05 -2.52
C ASP A 47 -4.07 7.29 -2.51
N SER A 48 -4.80 6.57 -1.67
CA SER A 48 -6.25 6.79 -1.50
C SER A 48 -6.58 8.15 -0.87
N GLY A 49 -5.64 8.73 -0.14
CA GLY A 49 -5.83 9.93 0.66
C GLY A 49 -6.67 9.68 1.92
N ASP A 50 -7.01 8.44 2.25
CA ASP A 50 -7.85 8.11 3.41
C ASP A 50 -7.23 8.49 4.76
N ALA A 51 -5.90 8.67 4.80
CA ALA A 51 -5.12 9.14 5.94
C ALA A 51 -4.96 10.67 6.00
N LYS A 52 -5.42 11.42 4.99
CA LYS A 52 -5.20 12.88 4.90
C LYS A 52 -5.82 13.66 6.07
N ARG A 53 -6.97 13.23 6.57
CA ARG A 53 -7.69 13.80 7.71
C ARG A 53 -8.71 12.78 8.25
N SER A 54 -9.34 13.10 9.38
CA SER A 54 -10.48 12.31 9.87
C SER A 54 -11.66 12.39 8.90
N ASN A 55 -12.34 11.25 8.69
CA ASN A 55 -13.59 11.15 7.92
C ASN A 55 -13.51 11.70 6.48
N VAL A 56 -12.44 11.38 5.74
CA VAL A 56 -12.39 11.58 4.28
C VAL A 56 -13.58 10.86 3.65
N SER A 57 -14.33 11.51 2.75
CA SER A 57 -15.52 10.88 2.18
C SER A 57 -15.16 9.69 1.29
N ALA A 58 -16.05 8.70 1.23
CA ALA A 58 -15.88 7.55 0.35
C ALA A 58 -15.74 7.96 -1.13
N GLU A 59 -16.42 9.04 -1.54
CA GLU A 59 -16.32 9.61 -2.88
C GLU A 59 -14.94 10.22 -3.15
N GLU A 60 -14.36 10.97 -2.21
CA GLU A 60 -13.01 11.53 -2.35
C GLU A 60 -11.97 10.42 -2.45
N ILE A 61 -12.07 9.39 -1.60
CA ILE A 61 -11.21 8.19 -1.65
C ILE A 61 -11.28 7.52 -3.02
N LYS A 62 -12.48 7.27 -3.53
CA LYS A 62 -12.70 6.68 -4.87
C LYS A 62 -12.05 7.55 -5.95
N ASN A 63 -12.33 8.86 -5.94
CA ASN A 63 -11.86 9.76 -6.99
C ASN A 63 -10.32 9.86 -6.99
N ASN A 64 -9.68 9.89 -5.81
CA ASN A 64 -8.23 9.89 -5.69
C ASN A 64 -7.63 8.63 -6.34
N ILE A 65 -8.17 7.45 -6.02
CA ILE A 65 -7.68 6.17 -6.55
C ILE A 65 -7.86 6.12 -8.07
N ILE A 66 -9.07 6.39 -8.55
CA ILE A 66 -9.40 6.27 -9.98
C ILE A 66 -8.58 7.25 -10.82
N ASN A 67 -8.42 8.50 -10.38
CA ASN A 67 -7.66 9.49 -11.15
C ASN A 67 -6.17 9.17 -11.22
N GLN A 68 -5.57 8.68 -10.13
CA GLN A 68 -4.15 8.27 -10.13
C GLN A 68 -3.88 6.97 -10.89
N SER A 69 -4.91 6.13 -11.08
CA SER A 69 -4.77 4.81 -11.72
C SER A 69 -4.80 4.86 -13.25
N LYS A 70 -5.50 5.84 -13.84
CA LYS A 70 -5.73 5.95 -15.30
C LYS A 70 -4.47 5.94 -16.17
N THR A 71 -3.31 6.33 -15.63
CA THR A 71 -2.04 6.45 -16.36
C THR A 71 -1.04 5.35 -16.02
N LYS A 72 -1.46 4.31 -15.27
CA LYS A 72 -0.57 3.25 -14.77
C LYS A 72 -1.04 1.88 -15.23
N ASN A 73 -0.11 1.01 -15.59
CA ASN A 73 -0.40 -0.39 -15.95
C ASN A 73 -0.45 -1.30 -14.72
N THR A 74 0.38 -0.99 -13.71
CA THR A 74 0.44 -1.72 -12.44
C THR A 74 0.36 -0.73 -11.29
N ILE A 75 -0.57 -0.98 -10.36
CA ILE A 75 -0.81 -0.11 -9.21
C ILE A 75 -0.68 -0.87 -7.90
N SER A 76 -0.08 -0.23 -6.90
CA SER A 76 -0.13 -0.60 -5.49
C SER A 76 -0.81 0.56 -4.77
N ILE A 77 -1.98 0.31 -4.19
CA ILE A 77 -2.84 1.33 -3.58
C ILE A 77 -2.61 1.32 -2.06
N LEU A 78 -2.31 2.48 -1.48
CA LEU A 78 -2.31 2.65 -0.02
C LEU A 78 -3.72 2.93 0.49
N MET A 79 -4.18 2.09 1.42
CA MET A 79 -5.45 2.20 2.15
C MET A 79 -5.22 1.71 3.59
N HIS A 80 -6.09 2.12 4.52
CA HIS A 80 -6.05 1.76 5.93
C HIS A 80 -7.37 1.12 6.37
N ASP A 81 -7.30 0.03 7.12
CA ASP A 81 -8.42 -0.77 7.62
C ASP A 81 -8.65 -0.61 9.14
N ALA A 82 -8.02 0.40 9.76
CA ALA A 82 -8.19 0.70 11.18
C ALA A 82 -9.65 1.07 11.52
N ASN A 83 -10.06 0.86 12.77
CA ASN A 83 -11.44 1.13 13.25
C ASN A 83 -11.98 2.53 12.93
N SER A 84 -11.11 3.53 12.83
CA SER A 84 -11.48 4.92 12.49
C SER A 84 -11.61 5.20 10.98
N LYS A 85 -11.52 4.16 10.14
CA LYS A 85 -11.50 4.25 8.66
C LYS A 85 -12.76 3.65 8.02
N GLU A 86 -13.92 3.84 8.63
CA GLU A 86 -15.20 3.36 8.11
C GLU A 86 -15.47 3.85 6.67
N THR A 87 -15.10 5.09 6.34
CA THR A 87 -15.28 5.62 4.99
C THR A 87 -14.40 4.95 3.94
N THR A 88 -13.26 4.39 4.32
CA THR A 88 -12.42 3.54 3.45
C THR A 88 -13.17 2.26 3.07
N ILE A 89 -13.81 1.62 4.05
CA ILE A 89 -14.65 0.43 3.82
C ILE A 89 -15.83 0.78 2.90
N ASN A 90 -16.49 1.91 3.15
CA ASN A 90 -17.62 2.38 2.33
C ASN A 90 -17.22 2.69 0.87
N ALA A 91 -15.95 3.06 0.62
CA ALA A 91 -15.44 3.31 -0.72
C ALA A 91 -15.14 2.03 -1.53
N LEU A 92 -14.83 0.91 -0.87
CA LEU A 92 -14.34 -0.32 -1.51
C LEU A 92 -15.22 -0.81 -2.67
N PRO A 93 -16.57 -0.90 -2.56
CA PRO A 93 -17.39 -1.38 -3.67
C PRO A 93 -17.24 -0.54 -4.94
N ALA A 94 -17.24 0.78 -4.80
CA ALA A 94 -17.12 1.71 -5.93
C ALA A 94 -15.69 1.75 -6.49
N VAL A 95 -14.68 1.61 -5.64
CA VAL A 95 -13.27 1.49 -6.05
C VAL A 95 -13.06 0.22 -6.87
N ILE A 96 -13.57 -0.91 -6.38
CA ILE A 96 -13.44 -2.21 -7.07
C ILE A 96 -14.13 -2.17 -8.43
N SER A 97 -15.36 -1.64 -8.52
CA SER A 97 -16.07 -1.50 -9.80
C SER A 97 -15.30 -0.60 -10.77
N GLY A 98 -14.90 0.60 -10.32
CA GLY A 98 -14.22 1.56 -11.18
C GLY A 98 -12.86 1.07 -11.69
N LEU A 99 -12.09 0.33 -10.87
CA LEU A 99 -10.83 -0.27 -11.32
C LEU A 99 -11.06 -1.40 -12.31
N LYS A 100 -12.09 -2.24 -12.12
CA LYS A 100 -12.47 -3.27 -13.11
C LYS A 100 -12.91 -2.67 -14.43
N GLU A 101 -13.68 -1.57 -14.40
CA GLU A 101 -14.10 -0.83 -15.59
C GLU A 101 -12.91 -0.23 -16.36
N LEU A 102 -11.84 0.15 -15.65
CA LEU A 102 -10.56 0.56 -16.24
C LEU A 102 -9.70 -0.62 -16.74
N GLY A 103 -10.16 -1.86 -16.59
CA GLY A 103 -9.46 -3.07 -17.05
C GLY A 103 -8.45 -3.66 -16.06
N PHE A 104 -8.41 -3.18 -14.81
CA PHE A 104 -7.52 -3.75 -13.80
C PHE A 104 -8.01 -5.11 -13.28
N GLN A 105 -7.05 -5.95 -12.92
CA GLN A 105 -7.26 -7.17 -12.14
C GLN A 105 -6.68 -6.98 -10.74
N PHE A 106 -7.34 -7.56 -9.73
CA PHE A 106 -6.89 -7.51 -8.35
C PHE A 106 -6.03 -8.73 -8.05
N LEU A 107 -4.81 -8.48 -7.58
CA LEU A 107 -3.85 -9.52 -7.23
C LEU A 107 -3.35 -9.32 -5.80
N VAL A 108 -2.95 -10.42 -5.18
CA VAL A 108 -2.18 -10.39 -3.93
C VAL A 108 -0.74 -10.01 -4.29
N ILE A 109 -0.09 -9.19 -3.47
CA ILE A 109 1.35 -8.92 -3.63
C ILE A 109 2.09 -10.25 -3.40
N PRO A 110 2.77 -10.80 -4.40
CA PRO A 110 3.46 -12.07 -4.26
C PRO A 110 4.74 -11.89 -3.44
N ASP A 111 5.09 -12.91 -2.65
CA ASP A 111 6.37 -12.97 -1.95
C ASP A 111 7.55 -12.79 -2.90
N GLY A 112 8.59 -12.08 -2.45
CA GLY A 112 9.84 -11.94 -3.20
C GLY A 112 9.74 -11.11 -4.48
N VAL A 113 8.58 -10.54 -4.79
CA VAL A 113 8.40 -9.65 -5.95
C VAL A 113 8.49 -8.21 -5.49
N SER A 114 9.44 -7.48 -6.06
CA SER A 114 9.59 -6.04 -5.84
C SER A 114 8.34 -5.29 -6.30
N GLY A 115 7.86 -4.37 -5.48
CA GLY A 115 6.82 -3.41 -5.82
C GLY A 115 7.38 -2.00 -5.93
N PRO A 116 6.53 -0.95 -5.88
CA PRO A 116 6.99 0.41 -5.77
C PRO A 116 7.89 0.60 -4.54
N GLU A 117 8.99 1.32 -4.71
CA GLU A 117 9.89 1.76 -3.65
C GLU A 117 10.10 3.27 -3.82
N PHE A 118 9.89 4.07 -2.78
CA PHE A 118 10.17 5.52 -2.86
C PHE A 118 11.67 5.82 -2.74
N ARG A 119 12.42 4.93 -2.10
CA ARG A 119 13.88 4.97 -1.98
C ARG A 119 14.45 3.67 -2.54
N THR A 120 15.40 3.81 -3.45
CA THR A 120 16.21 2.70 -3.99
C THR A 120 17.55 2.62 -3.29
#